data_AF-K6TCC5-F1
#
_entry.id   AF-K6TCC5-F1
#
_cell.length_a   1.000
_cell.length_b   1.000
_cell.length_c   1.000
_cell.angle_alpha   90.00
_cell.angle_beta   90.00
_cell.angle_gamma   90.00
#
_symmetry.space_group_name_H-M   'P 1'
#
loop_
_entity.id
_entity.type
_entity.pdbx_description
1 polymer ?
#
loop_
_entity_poly.entity_id
_entity_poly.type
_entity_poly.pdbx_seq_one_letter_code
_entity_poly.pdbx_strand_id
1 'polypeptide(L)'
;MTILEMLNRINKSNNCMAKALEIVRDNFISLVNDNYELAINEDGELNVKTPSLEKRDEFIYKSIGEYEYPLVMCMRIPDTKNVDKYNFILTKFMEMYKDKLDLFFKDVNTIEKLKENIVKTKARIDYLTYASIFSGVLGAILLCIIDFSQTAKSVLILGIILFFIFSLVTQMTKENQVKKVVDAYLSVIKTEWYRKELSKEYAFLCNFIG
;
A
#
# COMPACT_ATOMS: atom_id res chain seq x y z
N MET A 1 17.30 -15.60 13.02
CA MET A 1 17.06 -15.40 11.59
C MET A 1 15.62 -15.75 11.27
N THR A 2 14.93 -14.99 10.42
CA THR A 2 13.54 -15.25 10.01
C THR A 2 13.42 -15.44 8.49
N ILE A 3 12.30 -15.96 8.01
CA ILE A 3 12.04 -16.06 6.55
C ILE A 3 12.03 -14.67 5.91
N LEU A 4 11.46 -13.67 6.60
CA LEU A 4 11.44 -12.30 6.16
C LEU A 4 12.86 -11.73 5.95
N GLU A 5 13.78 -11.99 6.86
CA GLU A 5 15.19 -11.59 6.73
C GLU A 5 15.88 -12.28 5.55
N MET A 6 15.62 -13.58 5.34
CA MET A 6 16.19 -14.33 4.22
C MET A 6 15.70 -13.79 2.87
N LEU A 7 14.39 -13.57 2.74
CA LEU A 7 13.79 -12.99 1.53
C LEU A 7 14.28 -11.56 1.27
N ASN A 8 14.49 -10.77 2.31
CA ASN A 8 15.01 -9.40 2.16
C ASN A 8 16.48 -9.39 1.70
N ARG A 9 17.29 -10.36 2.15
CA ARG A 9 18.67 -10.53 1.65
C ARG A 9 18.72 -10.90 0.17
N ILE A 10 17.82 -11.78 -0.27
CA ILE A 10 17.74 -12.23 -1.67
C ILE A 10 17.25 -11.09 -2.58
N ASN A 11 16.27 -10.31 -2.12
CA ASN A 11 15.60 -9.29 -2.93
C ASN A 11 16.11 -7.85 -2.71
N LYS A 12 17.35 -7.70 -2.22
CA LYS A 12 17.93 -6.41 -1.82
C LYS A 12 17.95 -5.34 -2.92
N SER A 13 17.87 -5.74 -4.19
CA SER A 13 17.85 -4.85 -5.36
C SER A 13 16.44 -4.44 -5.82
N ASN A 14 15.38 -5.06 -5.29
CA ASN A 14 14.00 -4.79 -5.71
C ASN A 14 13.25 -3.95 -4.67
N ASN A 15 13.18 -2.63 -4.89
CA ASN A 15 12.53 -1.68 -4.00
C ASN A 15 11.06 -2.04 -3.68
N CYS A 16 10.31 -2.57 -4.64
CA CYS A 16 8.91 -2.92 -4.43
C CYS A 16 8.76 -4.14 -3.51
N MET A 17 9.61 -5.15 -3.68
CA MET A 17 9.62 -6.33 -2.81
C MET A 17 10.14 -5.99 -1.42
N ALA A 18 11.18 -5.16 -1.31
CA ALA A 18 11.69 -4.70 -0.03
C ALA A 18 10.60 -3.98 0.78
N LYS A 19 9.86 -3.06 0.14
CA LYS A 19 8.73 -2.35 0.76
C LYS A 19 7.60 -3.30 1.18
N ALA A 20 7.28 -4.28 0.34
CA ALA A 20 6.28 -5.29 0.68
C ALA A 20 6.68 -6.13 1.91
N LEU A 21 7.96 -6.51 2.01
CA LEU A 21 8.48 -7.21 3.18
C LEU A 21 8.52 -6.31 4.42
N GLU A 22 8.75 -5.02 4.27
CA GLU A 22 8.68 -4.04 5.37
C GLU A 22 7.24 -3.92 5.91
N ILE A 23 6.23 -3.85 5.03
CA ILE A 23 4.81 -3.86 5.41
C ILE A 23 4.48 -5.11 6.25
N VAL A 24 4.97 -6.29 5.85
CA VAL A 24 4.75 -7.52 6.63
C VAL A 24 5.42 -7.41 8.01
N ARG A 25 6.66 -6.91 8.07
CA ARG A 25 7.37 -6.73 9.33
C ARG A 25 6.59 -5.81 10.27
N ASP A 26 6.21 -4.63 9.81
CA ASP A 26 5.61 -3.60 10.67
C ASP A 26 4.25 -4.04 11.24
N ASN A 27 3.49 -4.83 10.47
CA ASN A 27 2.16 -5.29 10.88
C ASN A 27 2.18 -6.56 11.73
N PHE A 28 3.17 -7.45 11.56
CA PHE A 28 3.12 -8.78 12.17
C PHE A 28 4.23 -9.06 13.18
N ILE A 29 5.34 -8.31 13.21
CA ILE A 29 6.45 -8.61 14.12
C ILE A 29 6.04 -8.52 15.60
N SER A 30 5.16 -7.58 15.93
CA SER A 30 4.62 -7.40 17.29
C SER A 30 3.61 -8.48 17.70
N LEU A 31 3.07 -9.22 16.73
CA LEU A 31 2.09 -10.29 16.95
C LEU A 31 2.76 -11.65 17.13
N VAL A 32 4.05 -11.77 16.80
CA VAL A 32 4.81 -13.02 16.97
C VAL A 32 5.05 -13.26 18.46
N ASN A 33 4.71 -14.45 18.92
CA ASN A 33 5.14 -14.92 20.23
C ASN A 33 6.61 -15.37 20.13
N ASP A 34 7.48 -14.81 20.97
CA ASP A 34 8.91 -15.13 20.99
C ASP A 34 9.22 -16.62 21.21
N ASN A 35 8.27 -17.36 21.81
CA ASN A 35 8.39 -18.80 22.04
C ASN A 35 7.99 -19.66 20.84
N TYR A 36 7.53 -19.06 19.75
CA TYR A 36 7.12 -19.79 18.54
C TYR A 36 8.29 -19.82 17.57
N GLU A 37 8.67 -21.03 17.19
CA GLU A 37 9.82 -21.27 16.31
C GLU A 37 9.41 -22.05 15.06
N LEU A 38 10.07 -21.77 13.94
CA LEU A 38 9.92 -22.59 12.74
C LEU A 38 10.92 -23.74 12.76
N ALA A 39 10.40 -24.95 12.70
CA ALA A 39 11.19 -26.17 12.72
C ALA A 39 10.72 -27.15 11.65
N ILE A 40 11.63 -28.04 11.25
CA ILE A 40 11.31 -29.20 10.42
C ILE A 40 11.00 -30.35 11.39
N ASN A 41 9.87 -31.03 11.21
CA ASN A 41 9.53 -32.23 11.98
C ASN A 41 10.32 -33.45 11.48
N GLU A 42 10.11 -34.60 12.12
CA GLU A 42 10.78 -35.86 11.74
C GLU A 42 10.41 -36.32 10.31
N ASP A 43 9.24 -35.91 9.82
CA ASP A 43 8.74 -36.23 8.47
C ASP A 43 9.28 -35.28 7.37
N GLY A 44 10.11 -34.29 7.73
CA GLY A 44 10.66 -33.34 6.76
C GLY A 44 9.73 -32.18 6.39
N GLU A 45 8.61 -32.02 7.10
CA GLU A 45 7.62 -30.97 6.92
C GLU A 45 7.92 -29.74 7.80
N LEU A 46 7.62 -28.56 7.26
CA LEU A 46 7.77 -27.30 7.97
C LEU A 46 6.59 -27.08 8.92
N ASN A 47 6.90 -26.91 10.20
CA ASN A 47 5.93 -26.77 11.28
C ASN A 47 6.29 -25.61 12.22
N VAL A 48 5.28 -25.09 12.92
CA VAL A 48 5.46 -24.15 14.03
C VAL A 48 5.61 -24.96 15.31
N LYS A 49 6.79 -24.88 15.92
CA LYS A 49 7.11 -25.44 17.23
C LYS A 49 6.64 -24.47 18.30
N THR A 50 5.74 -24.93 19.16
CA THR A 50 5.18 -24.16 20.27
C THR A 50 5.38 -24.92 21.58
N PRO A 51 5.62 -24.23 22.72
CA PRO A 51 5.66 -24.90 24.01
C PRO A 51 4.27 -25.44 24.38
N SER A 52 4.22 -26.65 24.95
CA SER A 52 2.98 -27.24 25.42
C SER A 52 2.44 -26.47 26.63
N LEU A 53 1.13 -26.20 26.63
CA LEU A 53 0.43 -25.60 27.77
C LEU A 53 0.20 -26.63 28.90
N GLU A 54 0.25 -27.93 28.58
CA GLU A 54 -0.06 -29.01 29.52
C GLU A 54 1.19 -29.53 30.25
N LYS A 55 2.36 -29.45 29.61
CA LYS A 55 3.63 -29.97 30.15
C LYS A 55 4.78 -29.02 29.86
N ARG A 56 5.55 -28.67 30.89
CA ARG A 56 6.62 -27.66 30.83
C ARG A 56 7.76 -27.96 29.85
N ASP A 57 7.99 -29.24 29.53
CA ASP A 57 9.16 -29.68 28.75
C ASP A 57 8.80 -30.32 27.40
N GLU A 58 7.52 -30.27 26.98
CA GLU A 58 7.07 -30.81 25.70
C GLU A 58 6.78 -29.70 24.69
N PHE A 59 7.11 -29.95 23.43
CA PHE A 59 6.79 -29.06 22.32
C PHE A 59 5.70 -29.67 21.45
N ILE A 60 4.74 -28.84 21.08
CA ILE A 60 3.69 -29.20 20.13
C ILE A 60 4.08 -28.62 18.77
N TYR A 61 4.12 -29.49 17.77
CA TYR A 61 4.32 -29.11 16.38
C TYR A 61 2.96 -28.93 15.71
N LYS A 62 2.69 -27.72 15.27
CA LYS A 62 1.47 -27.37 14.53
C LYS A 62 1.80 -27.11 13.08
N SER A 63 0.87 -27.47 12.19
CA SER A 63 1.02 -27.17 10.78
C SER A 63 1.11 -25.66 10.57
N ILE A 64 2.02 -25.21 9.69
CA ILE A 64 2.13 -23.78 9.36
C ILE A 64 0.85 -23.22 8.72
N GLY A 65 -0.01 -24.08 8.16
CA GLY A 65 -1.29 -23.69 7.58
C GLY A 65 -2.29 -23.13 8.60
N GLU A 66 -2.09 -23.38 9.89
CA GLU A 66 -2.91 -22.81 10.97
C GLU A 66 -2.65 -21.31 11.20
N TYR A 67 -1.55 -20.79 10.68
CA TYR A 67 -1.12 -19.41 10.85
C TYR A 67 -1.15 -18.65 9.53
N GLU A 68 -1.44 -17.35 9.60
CA GLU A 68 -1.29 -16.50 8.42
C GLU A 68 0.17 -16.47 7.98
N TYR A 69 0.42 -16.67 6.68
CA TYR A 69 1.79 -16.70 6.15
C TYR A 69 2.64 -15.44 6.47
N PRO A 70 2.09 -14.20 6.59
CA PRO A 70 2.88 -13.05 7.02
C PRO A 70 3.40 -13.19 8.45
N LEU A 71 2.60 -13.78 9.35
CA LEU A 71 3.01 -14.08 10.72
C LEU A 71 4.14 -15.13 10.73
N VAL A 72 3.97 -16.21 9.96
CA VAL A 72 4.98 -17.26 9.77
C VAL A 72 6.31 -16.65 9.28
N MET A 73 6.27 -15.66 8.38
CA MET A 73 7.48 -15.00 7.89
C MET A 73 8.29 -14.28 8.97
N CYS A 74 7.61 -13.78 10.01
CA CYS A 74 8.22 -13.10 11.14
C CYS A 74 8.68 -14.05 12.26
N MET A 75 8.28 -15.33 12.24
CA MET A 75 8.68 -16.29 13.27
C MET A 75 10.18 -16.60 13.22
N ARG A 76 10.75 -16.86 14.39
CA ARG A 76 12.18 -17.15 14.53
C ARG A 76 12.47 -18.56 14.04
N ILE A 77 13.55 -18.70 13.26
CA ILE A 77 14.14 -20.01 12.98
C ILE A 77 15.25 -20.24 14.03
N PRO A 78 15.27 -21.40 14.71
CA PRO A 78 16.28 -21.74 15.70
C PRO A 78 17.69 -21.55 15.14
N ASP A 79 18.57 -20.98 15.95
CA ASP A 79 19.95 -20.75 15.52
C ASP A 79 20.71 -22.08 15.48
N THR A 80 21.00 -22.55 14.27
CA THR A 80 21.60 -23.86 14.06
C THR A 80 22.99 -23.80 13.43
N LYS A 81 23.52 -22.59 13.15
CA LYS A 81 24.76 -22.36 12.36
C LYS A 81 24.81 -23.05 10.99
N ASN A 82 23.74 -23.75 10.57
CA ASN A 82 23.69 -24.57 9.37
C ASN A 82 22.89 -23.84 8.28
N VAL A 83 23.59 -23.37 7.24
CA VAL A 83 23.00 -22.63 6.12
C VAL A 83 22.03 -23.48 5.31
N ASP A 84 22.29 -24.78 5.17
CA ASP A 84 21.44 -25.68 4.39
C ASP A 84 20.07 -25.87 5.03
N LYS A 85 20.01 -25.86 6.37
CA LYS A 85 18.74 -25.93 7.11
C LYS A 85 17.89 -24.68 6.86
N TYR A 86 18.51 -23.50 6.83
CA TYR A 86 17.80 -22.25 6.51
C TYR A 86 17.28 -22.24 5.07
N ASN A 87 18.10 -22.68 4.12
CA ASN A 87 17.68 -22.79 2.72
C ASN A 87 16.55 -23.81 2.55
N PHE A 88 16.61 -24.95 3.24
CA PHE A 88 15.56 -25.96 3.19
C PHE A 88 14.22 -25.43 3.72
N ILE A 89 14.24 -24.75 4.87
CA ILE A 89 13.05 -24.10 5.43
C ILE A 89 12.47 -23.07 4.46
N LEU A 90 13.34 -22.24 3.86
CA LEU A 90 12.92 -21.25 2.88
C LEU A 90 12.28 -21.90 1.64
N THR A 91 12.89 -22.96 1.10
CA THR A 91 12.36 -23.70 -0.05
C THR A 91 10.98 -24.27 0.26
N LYS A 92 10.81 -24.93 1.40
CA LYS A 92 9.52 -25.49 1.82
C LYS A 92 8.45 -24.42 1.99
N PHE A 93 8.81 -23.29 2.57
CA PHE A 93 7.90 -22.15 2.68
C PHE A 93 7.50 -21.61 1.30
N MET A 94 8.46 -21.46 0.37
CA MET A 94 8.17 -20.99 -0.98
C MET A 94 7.31 -21.98 -1.77
N GLU A 95 7.51 -23.28 -1.63
CA GLU A 95 6.65 -24.31 -2.23
C GLU A 95 5.17 -24.13 -1.83
N MET A 96 4.91 -23.71 -0.59
CA MET A 96 3.54 -23.55 -0.08
C MET A 96 2.91 -22.17 -0.36
N TYR A 97 3.71 -21.10 -0.36
CA TYR A 97 3.18 -19.73 -0.34
C TYR A 97 3.64 -18.82 -1.47
N LYS A 98 4.45 -19.31 -2.43
CA LYS A 98 4.94 -18.49 -3.55
C LYS A 98 3.83 -17.75 -4.29
N ASP A 99 2.75 -18.44 -4.67
CA ASP A 99 1.65 -17.82 -5.42
C ASP A 99 0.95 -16.71 -4.62
N LYS A 100 0.81 -16.91 -3.30
CA LYS A 100 0.21 -15.91 -2.40
C LYS A 100 1.14 -14.70 -2.22
N LEU A 101 2.46 -14.93 -2.13
CA LEU A 101 3.46 -13.86 -2.07
C LEU A 101 3.53 -13.06 -3.37
N ASP A 102 3.51 -13.72 -4.52
CA ASP A 102 3.53 -13.05 -5.82
C ASP A 102 2.29 -12.17 -6.02
N LEU A 103 1.12 -12.64 -5.55
CA LEU A 103 -0.12 -11.87 -5.54
C LEU A 103 0.00 -10.65 -4.60
N PHE A 104 0.55 -10.84 -3.40
CA PHE A 104 0.79 -9.75 -2.45
C PHE A 104 1.77 -8.69 -3.01
N PHE A 105 2.87 -9.10 -3.65
CA PHE A 105 3.80 -8.17 -4.28
C PHE A 105 3.14 -7.36 -5.40
N LYS A 106 2.25 -7.97 -6.18
CA LYS A 106 1.44 -7.26 -7.19
C LYS A 106 0.47 -6.26 -6.55
N ASP A 107 -0.16 -6.64 -5.44
CA ASP A 107 -1.08 -5.78 -4.70
C ASP A 107 -0.34 -4.56 -4.11
N VAL A 108 0.85 -4.74 -3.53
CA VAL A 108 1.69 -3.62 -3.03
C VAL A 108 2.07 -2.67 -4.17
N ASN A 109 2.52 -3.20 -5.31
CA ASN A 109 2.82 -2.37 -6.48
C ASN A 109 1.59 -1.58 -6.97
N THR A 110 0.41 -2.18 -6.89
CA THR A 110 -0.86 -1.54 -7.25
C THR A 110 -1.17 -0.36 -6.33
N ILE A 111 -0.89 -0.48 -5.03
CA ILE A 111 -1.03 0.62 -4.06
C ILE A 111 0.01 1.73 -4.27
N GLU A 112 1.24 1.41 -4.65
CA GLU A 112 2.23 2.45 -4.96
C GLU A 112 1.80 3.29 -6.17
N LYS A 113 1.28 2.64 -7.22
CA LYS A 113 0.67 3.34 -8.36
C LYS A 113 -0.54 4.18 -7.96
N LEU A 114 -1.36 3.70 -7.01
CA LEU A 114 -2.47 4.48 -6.46
C LEU A 114 -1.95 5.77 -5.81
N LYS A 115 -0.94 5.70 -4.93
CA LYS A 115 -0.37 6.87 -4.26
C LYS A 115 0.14 7.89 -5.27
N GLU A 116 0.87 7.45 -6.30
CA GLU A 116 1.31 8.35 -7.38
C GLU A 116 0.14 9.01 -8.11
N ASN A 117 -0.91 8.25 -8.42
CA ASN A 117 -2.09 8.77 -9.12
C ASN A 117 -2.89 9.76 -8.27
N ILE A 118 -2.99 9.54 -6.96
CA ILE A 118 -3.61 10.50 -6.03
C ILE A 118 -2.83 11.81 -6.05
N VAL A 119 -1.50 11.76 -5.92
CA VAL A 119 -0.63 12.95 -5.96
C VAL A 119 -0.76 13.69 -7.29
N LYS A 120 -0.73 12.98 -8.42
CA LYS A 120 -0.93 13.57 -9.76
C LYS A 120 -2.31 14.21 -9.90
N THR A 121 -3.35 13.56 -9.39
CA THR A 121 -4.73 14.09 -9.43
C THR A 121 -4.85 15.37 -8.59
N LYS A 122 -4.28 15.38 -7.38
CA LYS A 122 -4.20 16.58 -6.53
C LYS A 122 -3.48 17.72 -7.27
N ALA A 123 -2.27 17.47 -7.77
CA ALA A 123 -1.48 18.48 -8.47
C ALA A 123 -2.20 19.06 -9.69
N ARG A 124 -2.95 18.23 -10.43
CA ARG A 124 -3.76 18.67 -11.58
C ARG A 124 -4.92 19.57 -11.15
N ILE A 125 -5.63 19.22 -10.08
CA ILE A 125 -6.73 20.04 -9.55
C ILE A 125 -6.19 21.38 -9.05
N ASP A 126 -5.12 21.36 -8.26
CA ASP A 126 -4.50 22.57 -7.72
C ASP A 126 -3.99 23.47 -8.86
N TYR A 127 -3.31 22.90 -9.86
CA TYR A 127 -2.89 23.63 -11.06
C TYR A 127 -4.08 24.28 -11.80
N LEU A 128 -5.17 23.54 -12.01
CA LEU A 128 -6.36 24.08 -12.67
C LEU A 128 -6.95 25.25 -11.88
N THR A 129 -7.02 25.13 -10.55
CA THR A 129 -7.51 26.19 -9.67
C THR A 129 -6.63 27.44 -9.74
N TYR A 130 -5.31 27.31 -9.59
CA TYR A 130 -4.39 28.45 -9.67
C TYR A 130 -4.36 29.08 -11.06
N ALA A 131 -4.37 28.28 -12.13
CA ALA A 131 -4.46 28.77 -13.49
C ALA A 131 -5.76 29.54 -13.75
N SER A 132 -6.88 29.10 -13.15
CA SER A 132 -8.18 29.78 -13.24
C SER A 132 -8.20 31.12 -12.51
N ILE A 133 -7.57 31.20 -11.35
CA ILE A 133 -7.41 32.46 -10.61
C ILE A 133 -6.53 33.42 -11.43
N PHE A 134 -5.40 32.95 -11.94
CA PHE A 134 -4.47 33.76 -12.72
C PHE A 134 -5.09 34.28 -14.03
N SER A 135 -5.81 33.43 -14.77
CA SER A 135 -6.50 33.82 -16.00
C SER A 135 -7.63 34.81 -15.71
N GLY A 136 -8.36 34.64 -14.59
CA GLY A 136 -9.38 35.59 -14.14
C GLY A 136 -8.80 36.98 -13.85
N VAL A 137 -7.68 37.06 -13.14
CA VAL A 137 -6.99 38.33 -12.84
C VAL A 137 -6.49 39.00 -14.11
N LEU A 138 -5.81 38.27 -15.00
CA LEU A 138 -5.36 38.82 -16.28
C LEU A 138 -6.52 39.29 -17.16
N GLY A 139 -7.60 38.50 -17.23
CA GLY A 139 -8.81 38.85 -17.97
C GLY A 139 -9.46 40.13 -17.45
N ALA A 140 -9.53 40.29 -16.12
CA ALA A 140 -10.05 41.50 -15.50
C ALA A 140 -9.18 42.74 -15.81
N ILE A 141 -7.86 42.61 -15.74
CA ILE A 141 -6.93 43.70 -16.09
C ILE A 141 -7.07 44.10 -17.56
N LEU A 142 -7.14 43.13 -18.47
CA LEU A 142 -7.33 43.37 -19.91
C LEU A 142 -8.64 44.10 -20.20
N LEU A 143 -9.73 43.74 -19.50
CA LEU A 143 -11.04 44.39 -19.63
C LEU A 143 -11.06 45.84 -19.12
N CYS A 144 -10.11 46.24 -18.26
CA CYS A 144 -9.98 47.59 -17.75
C CYS A 144 -9.09 48.48 -18.63
N ILE A 145 -8.08 47.92 -19.30
CA ILE A 145 -7.08 48.68 -20.06
C ILE A 145 -7.45 48.80 -21.54
N ILE A 146 -8.06 47.76 -22.12
CA ILE A 146 -8.36 47.71 -23.56
C ILE A 146 -9.82 48.07 -23.80
N ASP A 147 -10.04 48.98 -24.74
CA ASP A 147 -11.38 49.44 -25.12
C ASP A 147 -12.02 48.45 -26.12
N PHE A 148 -12.55 47.35 -25.60
CA PHE A 148 -13.27 46.35 -26.38
C PHE A 148 -14.69 46.82 -26.75
N SER A 149 -15.22 46.33 -27.87
CA SER A 149 -16.63 46.54 -28.20
C SER A 149 -17.57 45.97 -27.13
N GLN A 150 -18.74 46.58 -26.95
CA GLN A 150 -19.73 46.22 -25.92
C GLN A 150 -20.10 44.71 -25.95
N THR A 151 -20.21 44.14 -27.15
CA THR A 151 -20.48 42.72 -27.39
C THR A 151 -19.31 41.84 -26.95
N ALA A 152 -18.07 42.18 -27.35
CA ALA A 152 -16.88 41.43 -26.96
C ALA A 152 -16.63 41.45 -25.44
N LYS A 153 -16.85 42.62 -24.80
CA LYS A 153 -16.75 42.79 -23.35
C LYS A 153 -17.71 41.88 -22.59
N SER A 154 -18.96 41.79 -23.07
CA SER A 154 -20.00 40.96 -22.47
C SER A 154 -19.67 39.46 -22.59
N VAL A 155 -19.16 39.02 -23.75
CA VAL A 155 -18.73 37.64 -23.99
C VAL A 155 -17.55 37.25 -23.09
N LEU A 156 -16.55 38.13 -22.94
CA LEU A 156 -15.38 37.87 -22.08
C LEU A 156 -15.76 37.77 -20.60
N ILE A 157 -16.61 38.67 -20.09
CA ILE A 157 -17.10 38.63 -18.71
C ILE A 157 -17.83 37.31 -18.44
N LEU A 158 -18.72 36.90 -19.34
CA LEU A 158 -19.48 35.66 -19.20
C LEU A 158 -18.55 34.43 -19.24
N GLY A 159 -17.53 34.45 -20.09
CA GLY A 159 -16.49 33.41 -20.13
C GLY A 159 -15.70 33.29 -18.83
N ILE A 160 -15.29 34.41 -18.22
CA ILE A 160 -14.57 34.43 -16.93
C ILE A 160 -15.44 33.83 -15.82
N ILE A 161 -16.72 34.23 -15.75
CA ILE A 161 -17.66 33.72 -14.74
C ILE A 161 -17.84 32.20 -14.88
N LEU A 162 -18.08 31.70 -16.10
CA LEU A 162 -18.22 30.27 -16.35
C LEU A 162 -16.97 29.47 -15.99
N PHE A 163 -15.78 29.99 -16.33
CA PHE A 163 -14.51 29.35 -16.00
C PHE A 163 -14.28 29.28 -14.49
N PHE A 164 -14.64 30.33 -13.76
CA PHE A 164 -14.53 30.39 -12.30
C PHE A 164 -15.49 29.41 -11.62
N ILE A 165 -16.74 29.32 -12.08
CA ILE A 165 -17.72 28.34 -11.59
C ILE A 165 -17.21 26.91 -11.83
N PHE A 166 -16.65 26.63 -13.01
CA PHE A 166 -16.07 25.32 -13.32
C PHE A 166 -14.89 24.97 -12.39
N SER A 167 -14.00 25.93 -12.11
CA SER A 167 -12.91 25.77 -11.15
C SER A 167 -13.43 25.47 -9.73
N LEU A 168 -14.49 26.15 -9.29
CA LEU A 168 -15.09 25.88 -7.98
C LEU A 168 -15.71 24.48 -7.89
N VAL A 169 -16.43 24.05 -8.94
CA VAL A 169 -17.02 22.70 -8.99
C VAL A 169 -15.95 21.61 -8.96
N THR A 170 -14.85 21.79 -9.70
CA THR A 170 -13.73 20.84 -9.68
C THR A 170 -13.05 20.79 -8.31
N GLN A 171 -12.91 21.93 -7.63
CA GLN A 171 -12.35 21.99 -6.27
C GLN A 171 -13.29 21.35 -5.23
N MET A 172 -14.60 21.61 -5.31
CA MET A 172 -15.60 21.00 -4.42
C MET A 172 -15.73 19.48 -4.61
N THR A 173 -15.44 18.96 -5.82
CA THR A 173 -15.50 17.52 -6.10
C THR A 173 -14.18 16.79 -5.89
N LYS A 174 -13.11 17.48 -5.47
CA LYS A 174 -11.76 16.92 -5.25
C LYS A 174 -11.78 15.69 -4.35
N GLU A 175 -12.41 15.79 -3.19
CA GLU A 175 -12.51 14.68 -2.23
C GLU A 175 -13.25 13.47 -2.82
N ASN A 176 -14.38 13.70 -3.49
CA ASN A 176 -15.16 12.64 -4.11
C ASN A 176 -14.42 11.95 -5.27
N GLN A 177 -13.67 12.71 -6.08
CA GLN A 177 -12.87 12.16 -7.16
C GLN A 177 -11.75 11.27 -6.63
N VAL A 178 -11.04 11.72 -5.59
CA VAL A 178 -9.97 10.93 -4.98
C VAL A 178 -10.53 9.71 -4.26
N LYS A 179 -11.67 9.84 -3.56
CA LYS A 179 -12.34 8.72 -2.90
C LYS A 179 -12.66 7.60 -3.90
N LYS A 180 -13.22 7.95 -5.07
CA LYS A 180 -13.48 6.97 -6.16
C LYS A 180 -12.21 6.29 -6.65
N VAL A 181 -11.10 7.02 -6.76
CA VAL A 181 -9.80 6.46 -7.17
C VAL A 181 -9.30 5.49 -6.11
N VAL A 182 -9.37 5.83 -4.81
CA VAL A 182 -8.99 4.92 -3.71
C VAL A 182 -9.87 3.67 -3.71
N ASP A 183 -11.19 3.82 -3.80
CA ASP A 183 -12.14 2.70 -3.79
C ASP A 183 -11.91 1.73 -4.96
N ALA A 184 -11.67 2.26 -6.16
CA ALA A 184 -11.38 1.44 -7.34
C ALA A 184 -10.14 0.57 -7.12
N TYR A 185 -9.07 1.12 -6.55
CA TYR A 185 -7.85 0.36 -6.31
C TYR A 185 -7.98 -0.62 -5.14
N LEU A 186 -8.70 -0.28 -4.07
CA LEU A 186 -8.99 -1.24 -2.99
C LEU A 186 -9.83 -2.42 -3.45
N SER A 187 -10.72 -2.21 -4.42
CA SER A 187 -11.49 -3.31 -5.03
C SER A 187 -10.64 -4.28 -5.83
N VAL A 188 -9.44 -3.87 -6.27
CA VAL A 188 -8.51 -4.70 -7.07
C VAL A 188 -7.57 -5.53 -6.17
N ILE A 189 -7.40 -5.15 -4.90
CA ILE A 189 -6.55 -5.88 -3.95
C ILE A 189 -7.16 -7.25 -3.64
N LYS A 190 -6.41 -8.30 -3.95
CA LYS A 190 -6.87 -9.68 -3.79
C LYS A 190 -6.39 -10.32 -2.48
N THR A 191 -5.32 -9.81 -1.90
CA THR A 191 -4.81 -10.28 -0.61
C THR A 191 -5.72 -9.82 0.53
N GLU A 192 -6.44 -10.75 1.15
CA GLU A 192 -7.51 -10.44 2.11
C GLU A 192 -7.02 -9.69 3.36
N TRP A 193 -5.96 -10.16 4.01
CA TRP A 193 -5.40 -9.51 5.20
C TRP A 193 -4.89 -8.09 4.87
N TYR A 194 -4.22 -7.94 3.72
CA TYR A 194 -3.68 -6.65 3.29
C TYR A 194 -4.81 -5.68 2.93
N ARG A 195 -5.90 -6.17 2.32
CA ARG A 195 -7.11 -5.38 2.09
C ARG A 195 -7.74 -4.90 3.39
N LYS A 196 -7.79 -5.74 4.43
CA LYS A 196 -8.29 -5.35 5.76
C LYS A 196 -7.43 -4.24 6.36
N GLU A 197 -6.11 -4.35 6.26
CA GLU A 197 -5.19 -3.33 6.77
C GLU A 197 -5.33 -1.99 6.04
N LEU A 198 -5.34 -2.02 4.71
CA LEU A 198 -5.57 -0.83 3.89
C LEU A 198 -6.94 -0.20 4.14
N SER A 199 -7.95 -0.99 4.50
CA SER A 199 -9.28 -0.48 4.85
C SER A 199 -9.27 0.27 6.18
N LYS A 200 -8.43 -0.13 7.16
CA LYS A 200 -8.23 0.65 8.40
C LYS A 200 -7.51 1.96 8.10
N GLU A 201 -6.52 1.92 7.21
CA GLU A 201 -5.77 3.09 6.75
C GLU A 201 -6.52 3.91 5.69
N TYR A 202 -7.76 3.55 5.35
CA TYR A 202 -8.54 4.21 4.29
C TYR A 202 -8.64 5.72 4.46
N ALA A 203 -8.93 6.15 5.69
CA ALA A 203 -9.01 7.57 6.03
C ALA A 203 -7.66 8.28 5.81
N PHE A 204 -6.55 7.60 6.07
CA PHE A 204 -5.21 8.13 5.83
C PHE A 204 -4.88 8.21 4.33
N LEU A 205 -5.26 7.20 3.54
CA LEU A 205 -5.11 7.21 2.09
C LEU A 205 -5.94 8.33 1.44
N CYS A 206 -7.14 8.60 1.95
CA CYS A 206 -7.92 9.77 1.57
C CYS A 206 -7.31 11.09 2.08
N ASN A 207 -6.67 11.10 3.26
CA ASN A 207 -6.04 12.31 3.81
C ASN A 207 -4.67 12.64 3.20
N PHE A 208 -4.09 11.77 2.36
CA PHE A 208 -2.96 12.12 1.49
C PHE A 208 -3.28 13.30 0.54
N ILE A 209 -4.55 13.72 0.49
CA ILE A 209 -5.05 14.92 -0.16
C ILE A 209 -4.66 16.22 0.58
N GLY A 210 -4.48 16.19 1.91
CA GLY A 210 -4.17 17.35 2.76
C GLY A 210 -2.95 18.13 2.29
#